data_AF-A0A7Y5FL13-F1
#
_entry.id   AF-A0A7Y5FL13-F1
#
_cell.length_a   1.000
_cell.length_b   1.000
_cell.length_c   1.000
_cell.angle_alpha   90.00
_cell.angle_beta   90.00
_cell.angle_gamma   90.00
#
_symmetry.space_group_name_H-M   'P 1'
#
loop_
_entity.id
_entity.type
_entity.pdbx_description
1 polymer ?
#
loop_
_entity_poly.entity_id
_entity_poly.type
_entity_poly.pdbx_seq_one_letter_code
_entity_poly.pdbx_strand_id
1 'polypeptide(L)'
;MQAGQARWLTRTEFDEQRAAAKRTARQDGRLAAILSVGLGAVQLVFLRWAEAHMASAPRKVIALSAVLAYLALVSFLLWRMKRNLRVHSPRCPQCGLPLLGMSERIASATGKCDRCGGWVLKQEDR
;
A
#
# COMPACT_ATOMS: atom_id res chain seq x y z
N MET A 1 -8.02 -19.66 16.04
CA MET A 1 -8.23 -18.22 15.77
C MET A 1 -9.34 -17.74 16.70
N GLN A 2 -8.98 -17.08 17.79
CA GLN A 2 -9.97 -16.54 18.73
C GLN A 2 -10.77 -15.46 17.99
N ALA A 3 -12.10 -15.59 17.98
CA ALA A 3 -12.99 -14.52 17.58
C ALA A 3 -12.77 -13.37 18.57
N GLY A 4 -11.83 -12.48 18.22
CA GLY A 4 -11.55 -11.28 18.99
C GLY A 4 -12.87 -10.54 19.18
N GLN A 5 -13.21 -10.27 20.43
CA GLN A 5 -14.39 -9.50 20.80
C GLN A 5 -14.48 -8.30 19.87
N ALA A 6 -15.60 -8.19 19.15
CA ALA A 6 -15.91 -7.10 18.24
C ALA A 6 -16.02 -5.80 19.06
N ARG A 7 -14.88 -5.22 19.43
CA ARG A 7 -14.80 -3.95 20.14
C ARG A 7 -15.17 -2.87 19.13
N TRP A 8 -16.36 -2.32 19.31
CA TRP A 8 -16.81 -1.13 18.60
C TRP A 8 -15.79 -0.01 18.84
N LEU A 9 -15.25 0.56 17.77
CA LEU A 9 -14.35 1.70 17.89
C LEU A 9 -15.16 2.95 18.24
N THR A 10 -14.63 3.74 19.16
CA THR A 10 -15.11 5.12 19.33
C THR A 10 -14.72 5.94 18.11
N ARG A 11 -15.42 7.06 17.89
CA ARG A 11 -15.12 7.93 16.76
C ARG A 11 -13.69 8.48 16.80
N THR A 12 -13.20 8.78 18.00
CA THR A 12 -11.81 9.24 18.23
C THR A 12 -10.78 8.16 17.88
N GLU A 13 -10.99 6.91 18.33
CA GLU A 13 -10.10 5.78 18.00
C GLU A 13 -10.05 5.54 16.48
N PHE A 14 -11.21 5.62 15.81
CA PHE A 14 -11.27 5.46 14.35
C PHE A 14 -10.49 6.56 13.62
N ASP A 15 -10.65 7.82 14.05
CA ASP A 15 -9.95 8.95 13.45
C ASP A 15 -8.44 8.92 13.71
N GLU A 16 -8.00 8.46 14.88
CA GLU A 16 -6.57 8.24 15.17
C GLU A 16 -5.95 7.16 14.30
N GLN A 17 -6.60 5.99 14.18
CA GLN A 17 -6.14 4.91 13.31
C GLN A 17 -6.09 5.35 11.85
N ARG A 18 -7.10 6.11 11.41
CA ARG A 18 -7.16 6.70 10.08
C ARG A 18 -6.02 7.70 9.84
N ALA A 19 -5.74 8.57 10.81
CA ALA A 19 -4.65 9.53 10.73
C ALA A 19 -3.29 8.82 10.65
N ALA A 20 -3.08 7.77 11.44
CA ALA A 20 -1.88 6.94 11.37
C ALA A 20 -1.73 6.28 9.99
N ALA A 21 -2.78 5.64 9.47
CA ALA A 21 -2.78 5.02 8.15
C ALA A 21 -2.49 6.04 7.03
N LYS A 22 -3.05 7.25 7.11
CA LYS A 22 -2.79 8.32 6.15
C LYS A 22 -1.34 8.84 6.18
N ARG A 23 -0.73 8.93 7.37
CA ARG A 23 0.69 9.34 7.49
C ARG A 23 1.59 8.33 6.77
N THR A 24 1.37 7.05 7.02
CA THR A 24 2.10 5.97 6.36
C THR A 24 1.87 5.99 4.85
N ALA A 25 0.61 6.09 4.39
CA ALA A 25 0.30 6.14 2.96
C ALA A 25 0.92 7.34 2.23
N ARG A 26 1.01 8.51 2.89
CA ARG A 26 1.66 9.70 2.29
C ARG A 26 3.17 9.54 2.18
N GLN A 27 3.81 8.99 3.21
CA GLN A 27 5.26 8.72 3.17
C GLN A 27 5.59 7.69 2.11
N ASP A 28 4.81 6.62 2.05
CA ASP A 28 4.93 5.56 1.05
C ASP A 28 4.72 6.08 -0.38
N GLY A 29 3.73 6.95 -0.60
CA GLY A 29 3.50 7.58 -1.90
C GLY A 29 4.67 8.44 -2.38
N ARG A 30 5.29 9.19 -1.47
CA ARG A 30 6.50 9.97 -1.79
C ARG A 30 7.70 9.08 -2.09
N LEU A 31 7.91 8.03 -1.29
CA LEU A 31 8.99 7.06 -1.53
C LEU A 31 8.81 6.37 -2.88
N ALA A 32 7.60 5.93 -3.21
CA ALA A 32 7.29 5.32 -4.50
C ALA A 32 7.56 6.29 -5.67
N ALA A 33 7.15 7.56 -5.53
CA ALA A 33 7.42 8.58 -6.55
C ALA A 33 8.91 8.84 -6.73
N ILE A 34 9.66 9.06 -5.62
CA ILE A 34 11.11 9.27 -5.65
C ILE A 34 11.82 8.06 -6.26
N LEU A 35 11.45 6.85 -5.82
CA LEU A 35 11.99 5.61 -6.38
C LEU A 35 11.71 5.53 -7.87
N SER A 36 10.49 5.76 -8.33
CA SER A 36 10.14 5.70 -9.76
C SER A 36 10.90 6.72 -10.61
N VAL A 37 11.09 7.96 -10.12
CA VAL A 37 11.84 9.00 -10.84
C VAL A 37 13.33 8.69 -10.89
N GLY A 38 13.92 8.37 -9.72
CA GLY A 38 15.32 7.95 -9.65
C GLY A 38 15.58 6.73 -10.53
N LEU A 39 14.57 5.87 -10.66
CA LEU A 39 14.65 4.72 -11.53
C LEU A 39 14.68 5.03 -13.00
N GLY A 40 13.78 5.90 -13.47
CA GLY A 40 13.77 6.31 -14.86
C GLY A 40 15.14 6.89 -15.26
N ALA A 41 15.74 7.67 -14.36
CA ALA A 41 17.08 8.21 -14.57
C ALA A 41 18.15 7.10 -14.67
N VAL A 42 18.19 6.16 -13.73
CA VAL A 42 19.16 5.04 -13.75
C VAL A 42 18.99 4.19 -15.01
N GLN A 43 17.75 3.91 -15.42
CA GLN A 43 17.46 3.13 -16.61
C GLN A 43 17.91 3.83 -17.90
N LEU A 44 17.71 5.15 -18.00
CA LEU A 44 18.21 5.95 -19.13
C LEU A 44 19.75 5.95 -19.20
N VAL A 45 20.41 6.12 -18.07
CA VAL A 45 21.89 6.06 -17.99
C VAL A 45 22.39 4.69 -18.40
N PHE A 46 21.73 3.62 -17.91
CA PHE A 46 22.08 2.25 -18.26
C PHE A 46 21.90 1.97 -19.75
N LEU A 47 20.80 2.44 -20.37
CA LEU A 47 20.57 2.28 -21.82
C LEU A 47 21.65 2.99 -22.64
N ARG A 48 21.96 4.25 -22.29
CA ARG A 48 23.07 5.02 -22.92
C ARG A 48 24.41 4.30 -22.79
N TRP A 49 24.71 3.78 -21.61
CA TRP A 49 25.96 3.06 -21.37
C TRP A 49 26.00 1.73 -22.14
N ALA A 50 24.88 1.00 -22.17
CA ALA A 50 24.75 -0.27 -22.87
C ALA A 50 24.92 -0.10 -24.39
N GLU A 51 24.31 0.92 -25.00
CA GLU A 51 24.52 1.26 -26.42
C GLU A 51 25.99 1.48 -26.73
N ALA A 52 26.72 2.17 -25.85
CA ALA A 52 28.14 2.46 -26.04
C ALA A 52 29.07 1.25 -25.85
N HIS A 53 28.69 0.26 -25.03
CA HIS A 53 29.62 -0.80 -24.56
C HIS A 53 29.20 -2.24 -24.90
N MET A 54 28.05 -2.47 -25.54
CA MET A 54 27.52 -3.82 -25.80
C MET A 54 27.55 -4.21 -27.28
N ALA A 55 28.74 -4.38 -27.85
CA ALA A 55 28.91 -5.01 -29.17
C ALA A 55 28.93 -6.55 -29.14
N SER A 56 29.02 -7.21 -27.97
CA SER A 56 29.19 -8.66 -27.85
C SER A 56 28.02 -9.40 -27.17
N ALA A 57 27.57 -10.49 -27.80
CA ALA A 57 26.38 -11.29 -27.46
C ALA A 57 26.25 -11.80 -26.00
N PRO A 58 27.31 -12.24 -25.28
CA PRO A 58 27.14 -12.80 -23.93
C PRO A 58 26.71 -11.76 -22.88
N ARG A 59 26.89 -10.46 -23.14
CA ARG A 59 26.49 -9.38 -22.20
C ARG A 59 24.98 -9.17 -22.12
N LYS A 60 24.20 -9.64 -23.10
CA LYS A 60 22.74 -9.51 -23.10
C LYS A 60 22.08 -10.30 -21.96
N VAL A 61 22.65 -11.46 -21.59
CA VAL A 61 22.12 -12.29 -20.50
C VAL A 61 22.28 -11.59 -19.14
N ILE A 62 23.43 -10.93 -18.94
CA ILE A 62 23.71 -10.17 -17.72
C ILE A 62 22.80 -8.94 -17.61
N ALA A 63 22.59 -8.23 -18.72
CA ALA A 63 21.67 -7.09 -18.76
C ALA A 63 20.23 -7.53 -18.43
N LEU A 64 19.79 -8.65 -19.03
CA LEU A 64 18.45 -9.19 -18.79
C LEU A 64 18.27 -9.66 -17.33
N SER A 65 19.27 -10.35 -16.76
CA SER A 65 19.19 -10.80 -15.37
C SER A 65 19.15 -9.62 -14.39
N ALA A 66 19.90 -8.55 -14.64
CA ALA A 66 19.85 -7.33 -13.86
C ALA A 66 18.45 -6.68 -13.90
N VAL A 67 17.83 -6.59 -15.09
CA VAL A 67 16.47 -6.06 -15.24
C VAL A 67 15.43 -6.93 -14.52
N LEU A 68 15.56 -8.26 -14.60
CA LEU A 68 14.65 -9.18 -13.90
C LEU A 68 14.81 -9.12 -12.38
N ALA A 69 16.03 -9.15 -11.87
CA ALA A 69 16.32 -8.98 -10.44
C ALA A 69 15.76 -7.66 -9.92
N TYR A 70 15.88 -6.61 -10.74
CA TYR A 70 15.34 -5.30 -10.46
C TYR A 70 13.80 -5.30 -10.39
N LEU A 71 13.10 -5.86 -11.38
CA LEU A 71 11.63 -5.97 -11.37
C LEU A 71 11.13 -6.79 -10.17
N ALA A 72 11.86 -7.84 -9.80
CA ALA A 72 11.55 -8.65 -8.62
C ALA A 72 11.66 -7.82 -7.33
N LEU A 73 12.70 -7.00 -7.19
CA LEU A 73 12.90 -6.13 -6.02
C LEU A 73 11.77 -5.10 -5.88
N VAL A 74 11.38 -4.43 -6.96
CA VAL A 74 10.25 -3.47 -6.94
C VAL A 74 8.95 -4.16 -6.57
N SER A 75 8.67 -5.30 -7.21
CA SER A 75 7.45 -6.08 -6.96
C SER A 75 7.37 -6.50 -5.49
N PHE A 76 8.51 -6.92 -4.91
CA PHE A 76 8.63 -7.25 -3.50
C PHE A 76 8.37 -6.04 -2.59
N LEU A 77 8.93 -4.86 -2.90
CA LEU A 77 8.71 -3.63 -2.13
C LEU A 77 7.24 -3.19 -2.16
N LEU A 78 6.62 -3.18 -3.35
CA LEU A 78 5.20 -2.87 -3.52
C LEU A 78 4.30 -3.86 -2.77
N TRP A 79 4.64 -5.15 -2.83
CA TRP A 79 3.93 -6.18 -2.08
C TRP A 79 4.07 -5.97 -0.56
N ARG A 80 5.27 -5.66 -0.07
CA ARG A 80 5.53 -5.35 1.34
C ARG A 80 4.75 -4.12 1.81
N MET A 81 4.73 -3.04 1.03
CA MET A 81 3.91 -1.85 1.30
C MET A 81 2.43 -2.20 1.38
N LYS A 82 1.90 -2.92 0.37
CA LYS A 82 0.50 -3.36 0.34
C LYS A 82 0.15 -4.24 1.54
N ARG A 83 1.10 -5.07 1.99
CA ARG A 83 0.95 -5.91 3.18
C ARG A 83 0.91 -5.05 4.46
N ASN A 84 1.81 -4.10 4.62
CA ASN A 84 1.80 -3.17 5.77
C ASN A 84 0.51 -2.35 5.84
N LEU A 85 0.06 -1.79 4.72
CA LEU A 85 -1.20 -1.05 4.63
C LEU A 85 -2.38 -1.89 5.14
N ARG A 86 -2.49 -3.15 4.69
CA ARG A 86 -3.56 -4.07 5.13
C ARG A 86 -3.53 -4.42 6.62
N VAL A 87 -2.37 -4.36 7.27
CA VAL A 87 -2.23 -4.65 8.70
C VAL A 87 -2.73 -3.47 9.54
N HIS A 88 -2.50 -2.24 9.10
CA HIS A 88 -2.90 -1.03 9.81
C HIS A 88 -4.27 -0.46 9.41
N SER A 89 -4.92 -1.07 8.42
CA SER A 89 -6.26 -0.65 7.99
C SER A 89 -7.30 -1.03 9.05
N PRO A 90 -8.21 -0.13 9.44
CA PRO A 90 -9.31 -0.49 10.31
C PRO A 90 -10.15 -1.57 9.63
N ARG A 91 -10.54 -2.60 10.38
CA ARG A 91 -11.39 -3.69 9.89
C ARG A 91 -12.80 -3.51 10.39
N CYS A 92 -13.78 -3.85 9.56
CA CYS A 92 -15.16 -3.89 10.01
C CYS A 92 -15.32 -4.98 11.09
N PRO A 93 -15.93 -4.69 12.25
CA PRO A 93 -16.11 -5.68 13.31
C PRO A 93 -17.09 -6.80 12.93
N GLN A 94 -18.02 -6.55 11.99
CA GLN A 94 -18.99 -7.55 11.55
C GLN A 94 -18.46 -8.47 10.45
N CYS A 95 -17.89 -7.92 9.38
CA CYS A 95 -17.43 -8.73 8.24
C CYS A 95 -15.92 -8.97 8.20
N GLY A 96 -15.14 -8.32 9.07
CA GLY A 96 -13.68 -8.46 9.14
C GLY A 96 -12.91 -7.85 7.97
N LEU A 97 -13.59 -7.28 6.98
CA LEU A 97 -12.94 -6.71 5.79
C LEU A 97 -12.24 -5.37 6.13
N PRO A 98 -11.04 -5.13 5.55
CA PRO A 98 -10.34 -3.87 5.74
C PRO A 98 -11.07 -2.73 5.02
N LEU A 99 -11.30 -1.63 5.73
CA LEU A 99 -11.88 -0.40 5.20
C LEU A 99 -10.76 0.42 4.55
N LEU A 100 -10.72 0.42 3.22
CA LEU A 100 -9.69 1.10 2.43
C LEU A 100 -10.34 2.06 1.42
N GLY A 101 -9.76 3.24 1.26
CA GLY A 101 -10.13 4.17 0.18
C GLY A 101 -11.57 4.70 0.31
N MET A 102 -12.46 4.27 -0.58
CA MET A 102 -13.85 4.75 -0.62
C MET A 102 -14.68 4.20 0.56
N SER A 103 -14.49 2.94 0.93
CA SER A 103 -15.15 2.28 2.05
C SER A 103 -14.88 3.01 3.37
N GLU A 104 -13.65 3.49 3.56
CA GLU A 104 -13.23 4.28 4.72
C GLU A 104 -13.96 5.63 4.78
N ARG A 105 -14.12 6.31 3.63
CA ARG A 105 -14.86 7.59 3.56
C ARG A 105 -16.32 7.40 3.91
N ILE A 106 -16.95 6.36 3.35
CA ILE A 106 -18.35 6.02 3.62
C ILE A 106 -18.52 5.71 5.11
N ALA A 107 -17.70 4.83 5.66
CA ALA A 107 -17.76 4.47 7.09
C ALA A 107 -17.55 5.69 8.01
N SER A 108 -16.66 6.62 7.66
CA SER A 108 -16.46 7.85 8.44
C SER A 108 -17.66 8.81 8.41
N ALA A 109 -18.43 8.80 7.32
CA ALA A 109 -19.58 9.67 7.14
C ALA A 109 -20.87 9.06 7.72
N THR A 110 -21.12 7.78 7.46
CA THR A 110 -22.36 7.09 7.81
C THR A 110 -22.27 6.25 9.08
N GLY A 111 -21.06 5.95 9.55
CA GLY A 111 -20.82 4.98 10.62
C GLY A 111 -21.01 3.52 10.20
N LYS A 112 -21.30 3.25 8.92
CA LYS A 112 -21.62 1.91 8.39
C LYS A 112 -20.59 1.42 7.37
N CYS A 113 -20.36 0.11 7.36
CA CYS A 113 -19.56 -0.56 6.34
C CYS A 113 -20.30 -0.56 5.00
N ASP A 114 -19.62 -0.18 3.92
CA ASP A 114 -20.15 -0.16 2.54
C ASP A 114 -20.46 -1.55 1.97
N ARG A 115 -19.79 -2.60 2.48
CA ARG A 115 -19.97 -3.97 1.99
C ARG A 115 -21.06 -4.74 2.73
N CYS A 116 -21.04 -4.74 4.06
CA CYS A 116 -21.99 -5.51 4.85
C CYS A 116 -23.13 -4.68 5.46
N GLY A 117 -23.07 -3.34 5.36
CA GLY A 117 -24.05 -2.44 5.98
C GLY A 117 -23.94 -2.34 7.51
N GLY A 118 -23.08 -3.15 8.13
CA GLY A 118 -22.86 -3.21 9.57
C GLY A 118 -22.34 -1.92 10.15
N TRP A 119 -22.71 -1.62 11.39
CA TRP A 119 -22.12 -0.51 12.14
C TRP A 119 -20.63 -0.76 12.36
N VAL A 120 -19.83 0.29 12.26
CA VAL A 120 -18.38 0.26 12.51
C VAL A 120 -18.05 1.11 13.73
N LEU A 121 -18.77 2.23 13.87
CA LEU A 121 -18.66 3.14 14.99
C LEU A 121 -19.72 2.80 16.03
N LYS A 122 -19.36 2.94 17.31
CA LYS A 122 -20.36 2.98 18.38
C LYS A 122 -21.26 4.19 18.12
N GLN A 123 -22.58 4.01 18.13
CA GLN A 123 -23.49 5.15 18.17
C GLN A 123 -23.27 5.82 19.53
N GLU A 124 -22.52 6.91 19.54
CA GLU A 124 -22.64 7.86 20.63
C GLU A 124 -24.01 8.51 20.44
N ASP A 125 -24.92 8.24 21.39
CA ASP A 125 -26.29 8.73 21.40
C ASP A 125 -26.28 10.23 21.13
N ARG A 126 -26.85 10.61 19.99
CA ARG A 126 -26.88 11.98 19.48
C ARG A 126 -28.04 12.74 20.07
#